data_AF-A0A0M3IEH6-F1
#
_entry.id   AF-A0A0M3IEH6-F1
#
_cell.length_a   1.000
_cell.length_b   1.000
_cell.length_c   1.000
_cell.angle_alpha   90.00
_cell.angle_beta   90.00
_cell.angle_gamma   90.00
#
_symmetry.space_group_name_H-M   'P 1'
#
loop_
_entity.id
_entity.type
_entity.pdbx_description
1 polymer ?
#
loop_
_entity_poly.entity_id
_entity_poly.type
_entity_poly.pdbx_seq_one_letter_code
_entity_poly.pdbx_strand_id
1 'polypeptide(L)'
;MAMMRNLGDYFKSLNTLLAAESWRMAEEAAKLFSVKGPHAHYKFLQIETAANERRPQIDSIFDDLACLHLVVLHALSKQKFAHAFSTQAQVSENLSLCFTYEKNR
;
A
#
# COMPACT_ATOMS: atom_id res chain seq x y z
N MET A 1 -14.38 -6.50 -8.92
CA MET A 1 -12.91 -6.36 -8.79
C MET A 1 -12.26 -7.52 -9.52
N ALA A 2 -11.24 -7.26 -10.36
CA ALA A 2 -10.46 -8.33 -10.97
C ALA A 2 -9.83 -9.21 -9.88
N MET A 3 -9.77 -10.51 -10.10
CA MET A 3 -9.17 -11.46 -9.17
C MET A 3 -7.66 -11.19 -9.09
N MET A 4 -7.18 -10.67 -7.96
CA MET A 4 -5.76 -10.42 -7.71
C MET A 4 -5.09 -11.74 -7.33
N ARG A 5 -4.08 -12.18 -8.10
CA ARG A 5 -3.47 -13.51 -7.92
C ARG A 5 -2.00 -13.44 -7.52
N ASN A 6 -1.35 -12.30 -7.74
CA ASN A 6 0.06 -12.09 -7.44
C ASN A 6 0.34 -10.62 -7.10
N LEU A 7 1.58 -10.34 -6.71
CA LEU A 7 2.04 -9.00 -6.35
C LEU A 7 1.93 -8.01 -7.54
N GLY A 8 2.19 -8.46 -8.76
CA GLY A 8 2.05 -7.64 -9.97
C GLY A 8 0.62 -7.17 -10.22
N ASP A 9 -0.37 -8.02 -10.01
CA ASP A 9 -1.79 -7.65 -10.12
C ASP A 9 -2.16 -6.58 -9.09
N TYR A 10 -1.55 -6.62 -7.91
CA TYR A 10 -1.75 -5.63 -6.85
C TYR A 10 -1.27 -4.24 -7.26
N PHE A 11 0.00 -4.12 -7.67
CA PHE A 11 0.54 -2.84 -8.12
C PHE A 11 -0.12 -2.35 -9.41
N LYS A 12 -0.44 -3.25 -10.35
CA LYS A 12 -1.17 -2.88 -11.57
C LYS A 12 -2.56 -2.30 -11.25
N SER A 13 -3.27 -2.89 -10.29
CA SER A 13 -4.57 -2.40 -9.84
C SER A 13 -4.46 -1.01 -9.22
N LEU A 14 -3.47 -0.79 -8.33
CA LEU A 14 -3.19 0.52 -7.75
C LEU A 14 -2.88 1.56 -8.83
N ASN A 15 -1.97 1.27 -9.75
CA ASN A 15 -1.59 2.19 -10.82
C ASN A 15 -2.77 2.54 -11.73
N THR A 16 -3.63 1.55 -12.03
CA THR A 16 -4.84 1.78 -12.84
C THR A 16 -5.83 2.70 -12.13
N LEU A 17 -6.02 2.54 -10.82
CA LEU A 17 -6.93 3.37 -10.02
C LEU A 17 -6.38 4.79 -9.86
N LEU A 18 -5.08 4.94 -9.59
CA LEU A 18 -4.44 6.23 -9.38
C LEU A 18 -4.32 7.05 -10.67
N ALA A 19 -4.06 6.39 -11.81
CA ALA A 19 -3.99 7.05 -13.12
C ALA A 19 -5.32 7.67 -13.60
N ALA A 20 -6.44 7.32 -12.95
CA ALA A 20 -7.75 7.86 -13.30
C ALA A 20 -8.02 9.25 -12.70
N GLU A 21 -7.13 9.76 -11.83
CA GLU A 21 -7.13 11.14 -11.30
C GLU A 21 -8.50 11.64 -10.82
N SER A 22 -9.30 10.75 -10.22
CA SER A 22 -10.65 11.08 -9.73
C SER A 22 -10.83 10.63 -8.31
N TRP A 23 -11.58 11.42 -7.54
CA TRP A 23 -11.86 11.15 -6.13
C TRP A 23 -12.41 9.74 -5.91
N ARG A 24 -13.37 9.33 -6.73
CA ARG A 24 -13.97 7.99 -6.68
C ARG A 24 -12.92 6.87 -6.84
N MET A 25 -11.94 7.05 -7.72
CA MET A 25 -10.89 6.03 -7.93
C MET A 25 -9.82 6.08 -6.85
N ALA A 26 -9.53 7.27 -6.30
CA ALA A 26 -8.68 7.40 -5.12
C ALA A 26 -9.29 6.70 -3.89
N GLU A 27 -10.61 6.78 -3.69
CA GLU A 27 -11.30 6.02 -2.63
C GLU A 27 -11.17 4.50 -2.83
N GLU A 28 -11.29 4.02 -4.06
CA GLU A 28 -11.06 2.59 -4.38
C GLU A 28 -9.60 2.18 -4.15
N ALA A 29 -8.63 3.04 -4.46
CA ALA A 29 -7.22 2.80 -4.14
C ALA A 29 -6.98 2.78 -2.62
N ALA A 30 -7.62 3.67 -1.86
CA ALA A 30 -7.54 3.69 -0.40
C ALA A 30 -8.04 2.38 0.22
N LYS A 31 -9.05 1.73 -0.37
CA LYS A 31 -9.51 0.40 0.08
C LYS A 31 -8.43 -0.68 -0.07
N LEU A 32 -7.49 -0.55 -1.02
CA LEU A 32 -6.35 -1.47 -1.19
C LEU A 32 -5.21 -1.22 -0.19
N PHE A 33 -5.22 -0.12 0.55
CA PHE A 33 -4.31 0.13 1.68
C PHE A 33 -4.92 -0.23 3.03
N SER A 34 -6.13 -0.80 3.05
CA SER A 34 -6.82 -1.16 4.28
C SER A 34 -6.41 -2.53 4.79
N VAL A 35 -5.99 -2.60 6.06
CA VAL A 35 -5.68 -3.87 6.74
C VAL A 35 -6.90 -4.77 6.98
N LYS A 36 -8.13 -4.30 6.70
CA LYS A 36 -9.38 -5.04 6.90
C LYS A 36 -10.04 -5.54 5.61
N GLY A 37 -9.46 -5.26 4.45
CA GLY A 37 -10.04 -5.66 3.17
C GLY A 37 -9.87 -7.15 2.84
N PRO A 38 -10.58 -7.68 1.83
CA PRO A 38 -10.37 -9.05 1.35
C PRO A 38 -8.92 -9.31 0.92
N HIS A 39 -8.29 -8.33 0.28
CA HIS A 39 -6.89 -8.42 -0.18
C HIS A 39 -5.90 -8.60 0.97
N ALA A 40 -6.16 -8.04 2.16
CA ALA A 40 -5.27 -8.14 3.32
C ALA A 40 -5.03 -9.58 3.77
N HIS A 41 -5.87 -10.53 3.36
CA HIS A 41 -5.77 -11.96 3.67
C HIS A 41 -5.04 -12.78 2.61
N TYR A 42 -4.64 -12.18 1.49
CA TYR A 42 -3.91 -12.88 0.44
C TYR A 42 -2.48 -13.16 0.86
N LYS A 43 -2.11 -14.45 0.90
CA LYS A 43 -0.79 -14.92 1.35
C LYS A 43 0.37 -14.28 0.57
N PHE A 44 0.18 -14.02 -0.72
CA PHE A 44 1.21 -13.40 -1.58
C PHE A 44 1.48 -11.92 -1.23
N LEU A 45 0.59 -11.25 -0.49
CA LEU A 45 0.79 -9.89 0.02
C LEU A 45 1.39 -9.87 1.44
N GLN A 46 1.42 -11.01 2.12
CA GLN A 46 1.89 -11.16 3.50
C GLN A 46 3.31 -11.74 3.59
N ILE A 47 4.01 -11.89 2.47
CA ILE A 47 5.40 -12.38 2.47
C ILE A 47 6.37 -11.25 2.84
N GLU A 48 7.43 -11.60 3.57
CA GLU A 48 8.43 -10.64 4.05
C GLU A 48 9.14 -9.90 2.91
N THR A 49 9.33 -10.58 1.79
CA THR A 49 10.04 -10.06 0.62
C THR A 49 9.16 -9.25 -0.33
N ALA A 50 7.84 -9.17 -0.13
CA ALA A 50 6.92 -8.52 -1.07
C ALA A 50 7.30 -7.06 -1.35
N ALA A 51 7.65 -6.32 -0.29
CA ALA A 51 8.12 -4.94 -0.43
C ALA A 51 9.44 -4.85 -1.21
N ASN A 52 10.34 -5.83 -1.06
CA ASN A 52 11.65 -5.85 -1.71
C ASN A 52 11.55 -6.26 -3.19
N GLU A 53 10.62 -7.15 -3.55
CA GLU A 53 10.41 -7.62 -4.92
C GLU A 53 9.92 -6.53 -5.87
N ARG A 54 9.25 -5.48 -5.35
CA ARG A 54 8.78 -4.35 -6.16
C ARG A 54 9.76 -3.16 -6.24
N ARG A 55 10.81 -3.13 -5.39
CA ARG A 55 11.80 -2.04 -5.34
C ARG A 55 12.45 -1.61 -6.66
N PRO A 56 12.59 -2.42 -7.72
CA PRO A 56 13.26 -1.93 -8.93
C PRO A 56 12.52 -0.80 -9.69
N GLN A 57 11.34 -0.34 -9.25
CA GLN A 57 10.54 0.70 -9.92
C GLN A 57 9.81 1.63 -8.92
N ILE A 58 10.52 2.19 -7.93
CA ILE A 58 9.94 3.21 -7.05
C ILE A 58 9.98 4.56 -7.78
N ASP A 59 8.90 4.89 -8.48
CA ASP A 59 8.76 6.17 -9.19
C ASP A 59 7.69 7.08 -8.54
N SER A 60 6.99 6.61 -7.51
CA SER A 60 5.93 7.36 -6.84
C SER A 60 5.85 7.13 -5.33
N ILE A 61 5.39 8.14 -4.59
CA ILE A 61 5.07 8.00 -3.15
C ILE A 61 4.03 6.90 -2.89
N PHE A 62 3.16 6.61 -3.86
CA PHE A 62 2.17 5.55 -3.75
C PHE A 62 2.81 4.16 -3.78
N ASP A 63 3.94 3.98 -4.46
CA ASP A 63 4.71 2.74 -4.41
C ASP A 63 5.37 2.55 -3.04
N ASP A 64 5.87 3.64 -2.42
CA ASP A 64 6.39 3.61 -1.05
C ASP A 64 5.30 3.25 -0.03
N LEU A 65 4.13 3.88 -0.16
CA LEU A 65 2.96 3.58 0.69
C LEU A 65 2.54 2.12 0.52
N ALA A 66 2.55 1.59 -0.70
CA ALA A 66 2.24 0.20 -0.98
C ALA A 66 3.27 -0.75 -0.37
N CYS A 67 4.56 -0.46 -0.48
CA CYS A 67 5.61 -1.26 0.13
C CYS A 67 5.50 -1.29 1.66
N LEU A 68 5.26 -0.13 2.30
CA LEU A 68 5.03 -0.06 3.74
C LEU A 68 3.76 -0.83 4.15
N HIS A 69 2.70 -0.74 3.36
CA HIS A 69 1.48 -1.50 3.61
C HIS A 69 1.72 -3.01 3.59
N LEU A 70 2.51 -3.53 2.64
CA LEU A 70 2.88 -4.94 2.58
C LEU A 70 3.66 -5.39 3.83
N VAL A 71 4.55 -4.53 4.36
CA VAL A 71 5.26 -4.78 5.62
C VAL A 71 4.28 -4.87 6.80
N VAL A 72 3.26 -4.00 6.85
CA VAL A 72 2.19 -4.07 7.86
C VAL A 72 1.42 -5.39 7.75
N LEU A 73 0.99 -5.78 6.54
CA LEU A 73 0.27 -7.04 6.32
C LEU A 73 1.10 -8.26 6.75
N HIS A 74 2.39 -8.28 6.40
CA HIS A 74 3.31 -9.31 6.86
C HIS A 74 3.38 -9.35 8.40
N ALA A 75 3.62 -8.21 9.05
CA ALA A 75 3.72 -8.12 10.50
C ALA A 75 2.44 -8.60 11.21
N LEU A 76 1.26 -8.21 10.71
CA LEU A 76 -0.04 -8.66 11.24
C LEU A 76 -0.23 -10.17 11.08
N SER A 77 0.16 -10.74 9.94
CA SER A 77 0.09 -12.21 9.73
C SER A 77 0.98 -12.99 10.70
N LYS A 78 2.02 -12.35 11.24
CA LYS A 78 2.94 -12.90 12.26
C LYS A 78 2.59 -12.49 13.69
N GLN A 79 1.45 -11.84 13.91
CA GLN A 79 1.03 -11.30 15.22
C GLN A 79 2.06 -10.33 15.84
N LYS A 80 2.90 -9.69 15.02
CA LYS A 80 3.88 -8.68 15.45
C LYS A 80 3.23 -7.29 15.50
N PHE A 81 2.27 -7.11 16.41
CA PHE A 81 1.41 -5.91 16.44
C PHE A 81 2.17 -4.61 16.69
N ALA A 82 3.19 -4.61 17.55
CA ALA A 82 4.01 -3.42 17.79
C ALA A 82 4.75 -2.96 16.51
N HIS A 83 5.33 -3.91 15.77
CA HIS A 83 5.98 -3.64 14.50
C HIS A 83 4.98 -3.13 13.45
N ALA A 84 3.81 -3.78 13.35
CA ALA A 84 2.74 -3.34 12.46
C ALA A 84 2.29 -1.90 12.76
N PHE A 85 2.14 -1.55 14.03
CA PHE A 85 1.77 -0.20 14.46
C PHE A 85 2.85 0.83 14.13
N SER A 86 4.12 0.55 14.42
CA SER A 86 5.22 1.45 14.08
C SER A 86 5.33 1.71 12.58
N THR A 87 5.21 0.67 11.75
CA THR A 87 5.20 0.83 10.29
C THR A 87 3.97 1.61 9.81
N GLN A 88 2.80 1.38 10.40
CA GLN A 88 1.59 2.13 10.06
C GLN A 88 1.68 3.62 10.47
N ALA A 89 2.39 3.93 11.56
CA ALA A 89 2.66 5.32 11.94
C ALA A 89 3.55 6.02 10.90
N GLN A 90 4.59 5.33 10.37
CA GLN A 90 5.44 5.84 9.30
C GLN A 90 4.65 6.13 8.01
N VAL A 91 3.67 5.28 7.66
CA VAL A 91 2.74 5.52 6.55
C VAL A 91 1.97 6.84 6.74
N SER A 92 1.47 7.08 7.96
CA SER A 92 0.71 8.30 8.28
C SER A 92 1.57 9.57 8.20
N GLU A 93 2.84 9.48 8.60
CA GLU A 93 3.79 10.58 8.52
C GLU A 93 4.10 10.94 7.06
N ASN A 94 4.37 9.94 6.21
CA ASN A 94 4.61 10.14 4.78
C ASN A 94 3.42 10.79 4.06
N LEU A 95 2.19 10.37 4.37
CA LEU A 95 0.97 11.00 3.86
C LEU A 95 0.89 12.48 4.27
N SER A 96 1.21 12.80 5.52
CA SER A 96 1.16 14.17 6.04
C SER A 96 2.15 15.08 5.33
N LEU A 97 3.34 14.57 4.99
CA LEU A 97 4.33 15.30 4.21
C LEU A 97 3.83 15.63 2.80
N CYS A 98 3.17 14.69 2.11
CA CYS A 98 2.59 14.96 0.79
C CYS A 98 1.56 16.09 0.79
N PHE A 99 0.63 16.09 1.74
CA PHE A 99 -0.37 17.16 1.86
C PHE A 99 0.27 18.51 2.20
N THR A 100 1.39 18.50 2.94
CA THR A 100 2.11 19.74 3.27
C THR A 100 2.86 20.30 2.07
N TYR A 101 3.43 19.44 1.23
CA TYR A 101 4.10 19.86 -0.01
C TYR A 101 3.12 20.45 -1.04
N GLU A 102 1.92 19.88 -1.21
CA GLU A 102 0.92 20.46 -2.12
C GLU A 102 0.39 21.82 -1.64
N LYS A 103 0.29 22.03 -0.32
CA LYS A 103 -0.19 23.31 0.24
C LYS A 103 0.79 24.47 0.03
N ASN A 104 2.06 24.18 -0.22
CA ASN A 104 3.13 25.17 -0.40
C ASN A 104 3.48 25.43 -1.89
N ARG A 105 2.66 24.93 -2.81
CA ARG A 105 2.81 25.12 -4.26
C ARG A 105 1.68 25.96 -4.82
#